data_AF-A0A2J7ZXJ7-F1
#
_entry.id   AF-A0A2J7ZXJ7-F1
#
_cell.length_a   1.000
_cell.length_b   1.000
_cell.length_c   1.000
_cell.angle_alpha   90.00
_cell.angle_beta   90.00
_cell.angle_gamma   90.00
#
_symmetry.space_group_name_H-M   'P 1'
#
loop_
_entity.id
_entity.type
_entity.pdbx_description
1 polymer ?
#
loop_
_entity_poly.entity_id
_entity_poly.type
_entity_poly.pdbx_seq_one_letter_code
_entity_poly.pdbx_strand_id
1 'polypeptide(L)'
;MGGTAPGKRKVGGDHKHRKTWKQQRRGEFQTRHIDQVWEDVRKPPSLVHNGKTGPMGTTAKAELDEDVPGFGKHYCIPCGKYFGTAVALASHEGERPHKRRVKMLHTTARPHNQRDADLAGDMGAPDNGPKLRTGVAAGAAEMAE
;
A
#
# COMPACT_ATOMS: atom_id res chain seq x y z
N MET A 1 -28.51 -16.61 -42.42
CA MET A 1 -29.06 -15.72 -41.38
C MET A 1 -29.90 -16.57 -40.42
N GLY A 2 -29.34 -16.94 -39.26
CA GLY A 2 -30.04 -17.78 -38.27
C GLY A 2 -30.34 -16.97 -37.02
N GLY A 3 -31.53 -16.40 -36.93
CA GLY A 3 -31.99 -15.59 -35.80
C GLY A 3 -32.19 -16.44 -34.55
N THR A 4 -31.60 -16.00 -33.42
CA THR A 4 -31.89 -16.59 -32.11
C THR A 4 -33.25 -16.07 -31.65
N ALA A 5 -34.17 -16.98 -31.28
CA ALA A 5 -35.52 -16.63 -30.83
C ALA A 5 -35.52 -15.69 -29.59
N PRO A 6 -36.41 -14.68 -29.55
CA PRO A 6 -36.54 -13.80 -28.39
C PRO A 6 -37.13 -14.59 -27.21
N GLY A 7 -36.40 -14.66 -26.11
CA GLY A 7 -36.90 -15.24 -24.85
C GLY A 7 -35.99 -16.26 -24.16
N LYS A 8 -34.92 -16.73 -24.80
CA LYS A 8 -33.88 -17.51 -24.10
C LYS A 8 -32.93 -16.54 -23.38
N ARG A 9 -33.23 -16.18 -22.12
CA ARG A 9 -32.18 -15.64 -21.23
C ARG A 9 -31.09 -16.72 -21.18
N LYS A 10 -29.83 -16.38 -21.51
CA LYS A 10 -28.68 -17.26 -21.24
C LYS A 10 -28.59 -17.47 -19.73
N VAL A 11 -29.32 -18.45 -19.20
CA VAL A 11 -29.17 -18.91 -17.82
C VAL A 11 -28.05 -19.94 -17.82
N GLY A 12 -26.84 -19.43 -17.91
CA GLY A 12 -25.62 -20.22 -18.00
C GLY A 12 -24.45 -19.28 -17.77
N GLY A 13 -24.45 -18.63 -16.60
CA GLY A 13 -23.37 -17.75 -16.21
C GLY A 13 -22.09 -18.55 -16.07
N ASP A 14 -20.99 -17.97 -16.53
CA ASP A 14 -19.64 -18.53 -16.51
C ASP A 14 -19.14 -18.88 -15.10
N HIS A 15 -19.62 -19.99 -14.53
CA HIS A 15 -19.15 -20.52 -13.25
C HIS A 15 -17.69 -20.98 -13.32
N LYS A 16 -17.10 -21.08 -14.51
CA LYS A 16 -15.74 -21.58 -14.75
C LYS A 16 -14.64 -20.54 -14.50
N HIS A 17 -14.98 -19.24 -14.47
CA HIS A 17 -14.01 -18.15 -14.32
C HIS A 17 -14.25 -17.29 -13.07
N ARG A 18 -15.29 -17.57 -12.29
CA ARG A 18 -15.58 -16.83 -11.07
C ARG A 18 -14.70 -17.36 -9.94
N LYS A 19 -13.71 -16.55 -9.55
CA LYS A 19 -12.91 -16.80 -8.34
C LYS A 19 -13.86 -17.05 -7.17
N THR A 20 -13.54 -18.05 -6.35
CA THR A 20 -14.29 -18.26 -5.12
C THR A 20 -14.05 -17.07 -4.18
N TRP A 21 -15.01 -16.79 -3.29
CA TRP A 21 -14.88 -15.67 -2.34
C TRP A 21 -13.56 -15.73 -1.54
N LYS A 22 -13.13 -16.95 -1.18
CA LYS A 22 -11.86 -17.22 -0.49
C LYS A 22 -10.64 -16.84 -1.35
N GLN A 23 -10.66 -17.17 -2.64
CA GLN A 23 -9.59 -16.81 -3.56
C GLN A 23 -9.52 -15.29 -3.77
N GLN A 24 -10.67 -14.62 -3.87
CA GLN A 24 -10.72 -13.16 -4.00
C GLN A 24 -10.14 -12.47 -2.75
N ARG A 25 -10.61 -12.84 -1.55
CA ARG A 25 -10.05 -12.30 -0.31
C ARG A 25 -8.55 -12.57 -0.18
N ARG A 26 -8.10 -13.79 -0.47
CA ARG A 26 -6.65 -14.10 -0.40
C ARG A 26 -5.83 -13.20 -1.31
N GLY A 27 -6.34 -12.89 -2.51
CA GLY A 27 -5.70 -11.94 -3.40
C GLY A 27 -5.54 -10.55 -2.76
N GLU A 28 -6.56 -10.06 -2.07
CA GLU A 28 -6.49 -8.77 -1.36
C GLU A 28 -5.46 -8.80 -0.22
N PHE A 29 -5.40 -9.87 0.57
CA PHE A 29 -4.41 -10.03 1.66
C PHE A 29 -2.98 -10.22 1.17
N GLN A 30 -2.79 -10.79 -0.01
CA GLN A 30 -1.46 -11.00 -0.58
C GLN A 30 -0.91 -9.74 -1.23
N THR A 31 -1.77 -8.77 -1.54
CA THR A 31 -1.32 -7.45 -1.97
C THR A 31 -0.85 -6.62 -0.79
N ARG A 32 -0.01 -5.63 -1.08
CA ARG A 32 0.40 -4.65 -0.10
C ARG A 32 -0.81 -3.91 0.49
N HIS A 33 -0.93 -4.00 1.82
CA HIS A 33 -2.05 -3.41 2.54
C HIS A 33 -2.01 -1.87 2.52
N ILE A 34 -3.19 -1.28 2.69
CA ILE A 34 -3.40 0.17 2.49
C ILE A 34 -2.69 1.03 3.54
N ASP A 35 -2.55 0.54 4.77
CA ASP A 35 -1.78 1.12 5.87
C ASP A 35 -0.29 1.22 5.52
N GLN A 36 0.31 0.12 5.05
CA GLN A 36 1.70 0.07 4.64
C GLN A 36 1.98 1.04 3.48
N VAL A 37 1.09 1.07 2.48
CA VAL A 37 1.21 1.97 1.32
C VAL A 37 1.01 3.44 1.74
N TRP A 38 0.10 3.72 2.67
CA TRP A 38 -0.14 5.07 3.17
C TRP A 38 1.08 5.65 3.88
N GLU A 39 1.81 4.83 4.64
CA GLU A 39 3.07 5.24 5.26
C GLU A 39 4.17 5.50 4.23
N ASP A 40 4.32 4.61 3.25
CA ASP A 40 5.41 4.69 2.28
C ASP A 40 5.25 5.88 1.33
N VAL A 41 4.03 6.27 0.97
CA VAL A 41 3.79 7.48 0.16
C VAL A 41 4.19 8.77 0.89
N ARG A 42 4.22 8.76 2.22
CA ARG A 42 4.57 9.94 3.04
C ARG A 42 6.06 10.00 3.41
N LYS A 43 6.77 8.89 3.30
CA LYS A 43 8.22 8.84 3.54
C LYS A 43 8.95 9.46 2.35
N PRO A 44 10.09 10.15 2.57
CA PRO A 44 10.93 10.62 1.48
C PRO A 44 11.41 9.44 0.62
N PRO A 45 11.64 9.64 -0.69
CA PRO A 45 12.06 8.57 -1.60
C PRO A 45 13.33 7.84 -1.16
N SER A 46 14.23 8.50 -0.43
CA SER A 46 15.37 7.84 0.20
C SER A 46 14.90 6.73 1.13
N LEU A 47 14.08 7.01 2.14
CA LEU A 47 13.61 6.00 3.09
C LEU A 47 12.79 4.85 2.47
N VAL A 48 12.19 5.06 1.30
CA VAL A 48 11.41 4.03 0.59
C VAL A 48 12.26 3.23 -0.41
N HIS A 49 13.27 3.86 -1.02
CA HIS A 49 14.14 3.28 -2.06
C HIS A 49 15.62 3.18 -1.64
N ASN A 50 15.93 3.30 -0.36
CA ASN A 50 17.27 3.07 0.17
C ASN A 50 17.60 1.62 -0.20
N GLY A 51 18.52 1.37 -1.13
CA GLY A 51 18.79 0.07 -1.74
C GLY A 51 19.11 -1.13 -0.81
N LYS A 52 19.01 -0.93 0.50
CA LYS A 52 19.03 -1.93 1.58
C LYS A 52 17.64 -2.35 2.08
N THR A 53 16.58 -1.66 1.71
CA THR A 53 15.21 -1.91 2.14
C THR A 53 14.32 -1.32 1.07
N GLY A 54 14.12 -2.07 -0.01
CA GLY A 54 12.90 -1.81 -0.75
C GLY A 54 11.68 -2.14 0.15
N PRO A 55 10.47 -1.74 -0.26
CA PRO A 55 9.21 -2.25 0.31
C PRO A 55 9.03 -3.79 0.19
N MET A 56 9.47 -4.63 1.15
CA MET A 56 9.26 -6.10 1.12
C MET A 56 7.77 -6.43 0.92
N GLY A 57 7.31 -7.09 -0.17
CA GLY A 57 7.95 -7.93 -1.20
C GLY A 57 8.99 -7.40 -2.24
N THR A 58 9.78 -6.37 -1.97
CA THR A 58 11.22 -6.30 -2.30
C THR A 58 12.10 -6.91 -1.19
N THR A 59 12.48 -8.19 -1.29
CA THR A 59 13.64 -8.72 -0.55
C THR A 59 14.82 -7.81 -0.81
N ALA A 60 15.39 -7.25 0.26
CA ALA A 60 16.47 -6.29 0.20
C ALA A 60 17.75 -6.89 -0.36
N LYS A 61 17.86 -6.85 -1.68
CA LYS A 61 19.03 -6.42 -2.43
C LYS A 61 18.46 -5.74 -3.67
N ALA A 62 18.68 -4.43 -3.82
CA ALA A 62 18.58 -3.75 -5.10
C ALA A 62 19.71 -4.20 -6.06
N GLU A 63 20.16 -5.44 -5.94
CA GLU A 63 20.83 -6.17 -7.01
C GLU A 63 19.71 -6.49 -7.99
N LEU A 64 19.88 -6.10 -9.25
CA LEU A 64 18.96 -6.34 -10.36
C LEU A 64 18.23 -7.69 -10.20
N ASP A 65 16.97 -7.65 -9.74
CA ASP A 65 16.19 -8.86 -9.50
C ASP A 65 15.69 -9.39 -10.83
N GLU A 66 16.27 -10.49 -11.31
CA GLU A 66 15.95 -11.10 -12.61
C GLU A 66 14.52 -11.62 -12.68
N ASP A 67 13.90 -11.93 -11.52
CA ASP A 67 12.54 -12.47 -11.45
C ASP A 67 11.46 -11.36 -11.57
N VAL A 68 11.85 -10.09 -11.40
CA VAL A 68 10.93 -8.95 -11.40
C VAL A 68 11.01 -8.17 -12.73
N PRO A 69 9.88 -7.76 -13.31
CA PRO A 69 9.87 -6.94 -14.53
C PRO A 69 10.74 -5.70 -14.40
N GLY A 70 11.57 -5.46 -15.42
CA GLY A 70 12.46 -4.29 -15.46
C GLY A 70 13.57 -4.32 -14.41
N PHE A 71 13.93 -5.51 -13.89
CA PHE A 71 14.92 -5.71 -12.83
C PHE A 71 14.60 -4.91 -11.55
N GLY A 72 13.31 -4.72 -11.27
CA GLY A 72 12.84 -3.92 -10.14
C GLY A 72 13.06 -2.41 -10.26
N LYS A 73 13.55 -1.90 -11.40
CA LYS A 73 13.91 -0.48 -11.59
C LYS A 73 12.72 0.45 -11.68
N HIS A 74 11.61 -0.01 -12.26
CA HIS A 74 10.44 0.82 -12.52
C HIS A 74 9.28 0.36 -11.63
N TYR A 75 9.13 1.00 -10.48
CA TYR A 75 8.14 0.64 -9.47
C TYR A 75 7.21 1.80 -9.12
N CYS A 76 5.91 1.53 -9.05
CA CYS A 76 4.91 2.48 -8.61
C CYS A 76 4.46 2.15 -7.17
N ILE A 77 4.82 3.00 -6.21
CA ILE A 77 4.48 2.87 -4.79
C ILE A 77 2.96 2.81 -4.54
N PRO A 78 2.12 3.77 -5.01
CA PRO A 78 0.70 3.79 -4.65
C PRO A 78 -0.08 2.60 -5.18
N CYS A 79 0.38 1.98 -6.27
CA CYS A 79 -0.25 0.83 -6.90
C CYS A 79 0.43 -0.50 -6.56
N GLY A 80 1.66 -0.48 -6.04
CA GLY A 80 2.42 -1.67 -5.68
C GLY A 80 2.80 -2.55 -6.88
N LYS A 81 3.07 -1.97 -8.05
CA LYS A 81 3.33 -2.70 -9.30
C LYS A 81 4.68 -2.35 -9.90
N TYR A 82 5.33 -3.37 -10.49
CA TYR A 82 6.53 -3.22 -11.30
C TYR A 82 6.20 -3.12 -12.79
N PHE A 83 7.03 -2.38 -13.50
CA PHE A 83 6.94 -2.16 -14.94
C PHE A 83 8.26 -2.54 -15.62
N GLY A 84 8.17 -2.98 -16.87
CA GLY A 84 9.36 -3.35 -17.64
C GLY A 84 10.19 -2.16 -18.12
N THR A 85 9.56 -1.00 -18.34
CA THR A 85 10.20 0.18 -18.92
C THR A 85 9.77 1.48 -18.22
N ALA A 86 10.60 2.52 -18.32
CA ALA A 86 10.29 3.85 -17.80
C ALA A 86 9.05 4.48 -18.48
N VAL A 87 8.87 4.24 -19.79
CA VAL A 87 7.73 4.75 -20.55
C VAL A 87 6.41 4.14 -20.05
N ALA A 88 6.40 2.85 -19.73
CA ALA A 88 5.22 2.18 -19.18
C ALA A 88 4.84 2.73 -17.81
N LEU A 89 5.83 3.05 -16.96
CA LEU A 89 5.59 3.68 -15.66
C LEU A 89 5.00 5.09 -15.82
N ALA A 90 5.56 5.91 -16.70
CA ALA A 90 5.04 7.26 -16.97
C ALA A 90 3.60 7.22 -17.53
N SER A 91 3.32 6.27 -18.43
CA SER A 91 1.95 6.06 -18.94
C SER A 91 1.00 5.67 -17.81
N HIS A 92 1.40 4.75 -16.93
CA HIS A 92 0.61 4.30 -15.78
C HIS A 92 0.28 5.44 -14.81
N GLU A 93 1.22 6.33 -14.51
CA GLU A 93 0.99 7.50 -13.65
C GLU A 93 -0.06 8.47 -14.26
N GLY A 94 -0.13 8.53 -15.59
CA GLY A 94 -1.14 9.29 -16.33
C GLY A 94 -2.55 8.72 -16.23
N GLU A 95 -2.71 7.44 -15.91
CA GLU A 95 -3.98 6.73 -15.95
C GLU A 95 -4.94 7.13 -14.81
N ARG A 96 -6.24 7.17 -15.13
CA ARG A 96 -7.32 7.42 -14.16
C ARG A 96 -7.30 6.51 -12.91
N PRO A 97 -7.05 5.19 -13.00
CA PRO A 97 -6.92 4.34 -11.80
C PRO A 97 -5.81 4.80 -10.86
N HIS A 98 -4.63 5.12 -11.38
CA HIS A 98 -3.51 5.58 -10.57
C HIS A 98 -3.84 6.88 -9.86
N LYS A 99 -4.34 7.88 -10.61
CA LYS A 99 -4.73 9.19 -10.05
C LYS A 99 -5.79 9.07 -8.95
N ARG A 100 -6.76 8.16 -9.12
CA ARG A 100 -7.76 7.85 -8.08
C ARG A 100 -7.14 7.25 -6.83
N ARG A 101 -6.18 6.32 -6.98
CA ARG A 101 -5.48 5.69 -5.86
C ARG A 101 -4.62 6.70 -5.11
N VAL A 102 -3.87 7.55 -5.81
CA VAL A 102 -3.09 8.64 -5.22
C VAL A 102 -3.99 9.59 -4.44
N LYS A 103 -5.08 10.06 -5.06
CA LYS A 103 -6.05 10.93 -4.36
C LYS A 103 -6.61 10.27 -3.12
N MET A 104 -6.98 9.00 -3.17
CA MET A 104 -7.43 8.24 -2.00
C MET A 104 -6.36 8.23 -0.90
N LEU A 105 -5.11 7.89 -1.22
CA LEU A 105 -4.04 7.78 -0.21
C LEU A 105 -3.70 9.12 0.46
N HIS A 106 -3.79 10.24 -0.29
CA HIS A 106 -3.55 11.57 0.29
C HIS A 106 -4.75 12.15 1.04
N THR A 107 -5.97 11.89 0.57
CA THR A 107 -7.19 12.46 1.15
C THR A 107 -7.67 11.67 2.37
N THR A 108 -7.45 10.36 2.38
CA THR A 108 -7.89 9.51 3.49
C THR A 108 -7.08 9.80 4.75
N ALA A 109 -7.80 9.93 5.88
CA ALA A 109 -7.21 9.96 7.21
C ALA A 109 -6.35 8.71 7.46
N ARG A 110 -5.56 8.69 8.55
CA ARG A 110 -4.70 7.53 8.87
C ARG A 110 -5.53 6.23 8.78
N PRO A 111 -5.11 5.24 7.97
CA PRO A 111 -5.80 3.95 7.90
C PRO A 111 -5.88 3.30 9.27
N HIS A 112 -6.95 2.52 9.48
CA HIS A 112 -7.16 1.80 10.73
C HIS A 112 -5.95 0.92 11.06
N ASN A 113 -5.37 1.13 12.24
CA ASN A 113 -4.25 0.35 12.75
C ASN A 113 -4.69 -0.47 13.98
N GLN A 114 -3.90 -1.47 14.35
CA GLN A 114 -4.09 -2.27 15.56
C GLN A 114 -4.27 -1.40 16.81
N ARG A 115 -3.49 -0.32 16.94
CA ARG A 115 -3.62 0.63 18.06
C ARG A 115 -5.01 1.28 18.16
N ASP A 116 -5.65 1.53 17.02
CA ASP A 116 -6.98 2.12 17.00
C ASP A 116 -8.03 1.10 17.45
N ALA A 117 -7.85 -0.19 17.11
CA ALA A 117 -8.67 -1.29 17.62
C ALA A 117 -8.47 -1.53 19.12
N ASP A 118 -7.22 -1.52 19.60
CA ASP A 118 -6.90 -1.72 21.02
C ASP A 118 -7.50 -0.60 21.87
N LEU A 119 -7.44 0.65 21.38
CA LEU A 119 -8.06 1.80 22.04
C LEU A 119 -9.59 1.69 22.08
N ALA A 120 -10.22 1.24 20.98
CA ALA A 120 -11.67 1.02 20.92
C ALA A 120 -12.13 -0.17 21.80
N GLY A 121 -11.24 -1.12 22.06
CA GLY A 121 -11.48 -2.26 22.96
C GLY A 121 -11.09 -2.00 24.41
N ASP A 122 -10.90 -0.73 24.81
CA ASP A 122 -10.47 -0.31 26.16
C ASP A 122 -9.14 -0.96 26.63
N MET A 123 -8.35 -1.48 25.71
CA MET A 123 -7.02 -2.07 25.90
C MET A 123 -5.91 -1.07 25.54
N GLY A 124 -6.20 0.22 25.64
CA GLY A 124 -5.27 1.30 25.32
C GLY A 124 -4.00 1.24 26.17
N ALA A 125 -2.92 1.84 25.66
CA ALA A 125 -1.66 1.92 26.39
C ALA A 125 -1.94 2.44 27.81
N PRO A 126 -1.50 1.73 28.87
CA PRO A 126 -1.73 2.19 30.22
C PRO A 126 -1.12 3.59 30.32
N ASP A 127 -1.93 4.56 30.77
CA ASP A 127 -1.49 5.91 31.13
C ASP A 127 -0.70 5.82 32.45
N ASN A 128 0.33 4.98 32.43
CA ASN A 128 1.43 5.02 33.37
C ASN A 128 2.08 6.37 33.06
N GLY A 129 1.68 7.40 33.79
CA GLY A 129 2.11 8.78 33.62
C GLY A 129 3.63 8.93 33.44
N PRO A 130 4.11 10.14 33.11
CA PRO A 130 5.47 10.39 32.67
C PRO A 130 6.50 9.60 33.49
N LYS A 131 7.32 8.79 32.81
CA LYS A 131 8.29 7.88 33.44
C LYS A 131 9.09 8.67 34.47
N LEU A 132 8.95 8.30 35.75
CA LEU A 132 9.53 9.02 36.88
C LEU A 132 11.07 9.18 36.86
N ARG A 133 11.79 8.66 35.85
CA ARG A 133 13.26 8.62 35.83
C ARG A 133 13.95 8.75 34.45
N THR A 134 13.40 9.49 33.48
CA THR A 134 14.28 10.06 32.43
C THR A 134 14.77 11.41 32.92
N GLY A 135 15.96 11.40 33.52
CA GLY A 135 16.56 12.56 34.16
C GLY A 135 16.58 13.80 33.27
N VAL A 136 16.38 14.94 33.93
CA VAL A 136 16.83 16.29 33.57
C VAL A 136 18.10 16.25 32.72
N ALA A 137 17.96 16.42 31.40
CA ALA A 137 19.05 16.78 30.48
C ALA A 137 18.51 17.18 29.09
N ALA A 138 17.82 18.33 29.04
CA ALA A 138 17.64 19.21 27.87
C ALA A 138 16.80 20.39 28.37
N GLY A 139 17.37 21.37 29.06
CA GLY A 139 18.31 22.30 28.43
C GLY A 139 17.50 23.50 27.96
N ALA A 140 17.07 24.33 28.91
CA ALA A 140 16.64 25.69 28.63
C ALA A 140 17.86 26.48 28.11
N ALA A 141 17.79 26.91 26.86
CA ALA A 141 18.62 27.93 26.22
C ALA A 141 17.83 28.34 24.95
N GLU A 142 17.58 29.59 24.60
CA GLU A 142 17.94 30.90 25.12
C GLU A 142 16.98 31.86 24.39
N MET A 143 16.26 32.70 25.13
CA MET A 143 15.55 33.87 24.60
C MET A 143 16.20 35.06 25.31
N ALA A 144 17.12 35.73 24.64
CA ALA A 144 17.64 37.05 24.99
C ALA A 144 17.87 37.82 23.69
N GLU A 145 17.19 38.98 23.62
CA GLU A 145 17.34 40.16 22.75
C GLU A 145 17.99 40.03 21.35
#